data_AF-U1FBH7-F1
#
_entry.id   AF-U1FBH7-F1
#
_cell.length_a   1.000
_cell.length_b   1.000
_cell.length_c   1.000
_cell.angle_alpha   90.00
_cell.angle_beta   90.00
_cell.angle_gamma   90.00
#
_symmetry.space_group_name_H-M   'P 1'
#
loop_
_entity.id
_entity.type
_entity.pdbx_description
1 polymer ?
#
loop_
_entity_poly.entity_id
_entity_poly.type
_entity_poly.pdbx_seq_one_letter_code
_entity_poly.pdbx_strand_id
1 'polypeptide(L)'
;MYDNSSAAEAMTSRLDAEYPPDPVFEPGIRRAPSRGFRLTDEQTRTALRNALRYLPPELHEKAAPEFLEELRTYGRIYAYRWRPAGHIKGRPIDEYEGR
;
A
#
# COMPACT_ATOMS: atom_id res chain seq x y z
N MET A 1 15.16 -9.96 15.95
CA MET A 1 13.75 -9.62 15.71
C MET A 1 13.74 -8.27 15.03
N TYR A 2 13.03 -8.13 13.91
CA TYR A 2 12.81 -6.82 13.31
C TYR A 2 11.78 -6.09 14.16
N ASP A 3 12.17 -4.93 14.70
CA ASP A 3 11.30 -4.10 15.50
C ASP A 3 10.64 -3.04 14.62
N ASN A 4 9.37 -3.24 14.26
CA ASN A 4 8.57 -2.26 13.50
C ASN A 4 8.36 -0.96 14.29
N SER A 5 8.58 -0.96 15.60
CA SER A 5 8.47 0.24 16.44
C SER A 5 9.47 1.31 16.01
N SER A 6 10.69 0.91 15.63
CA SER A 6 11.72 1.83 15.11
C SER A 6 11.33 2.54 13.81
N ALA A 7 10.59 1.86 12.93
CA ALA A 7 10.12 2.44 11.67
C ALA A 7 8.97 3.43 11.92
N ALA A 8 8.02 3.07 12.80
CA ALA A 8 6.93 3.96 13.18
C ALA A 8 7.45 5.22 13.89
N GLU A 9 8.43 5.09 14.78
CA GLU A 9 9.06 6.21 15.50
C GLU A 9 9.72 7.23 14.57
N ALA A 10 10.29 6.77 13.45
CA ALA A 10 10.90 7.65 12.45
C ALA A 10 9.89 8.39 11.55
N MET A 11 8.60 8.02 11.57
CA MET A 11 7.58 8.61 10.70
C MET A 11 6.84 9.77 11.38
N THR A 12 6.89 10.96 10.76
CA THR A 12 6.15 12.16 11.20
C THR A 12 4.64 12.00 11.04
N SER A 13 4.20 11.27 10.02
CA SER A 13 2.79 10.98 9.74
C SER A 13 2.60 9.47 9.66
N ARG A 14 1.62 8.94 10.40
CA ARG A 14 1.31 7.51 10.47
C ARG A 14 -0.12 7.29 9.98
N LEU A 15 -0.39 6.08 9.50
CA LEU A 15 -1.75 5.65 9.19
C LEU A 15 -2.44 5.20 10.47
N ASP A 16 -3.74 5.49 10.56
CA ASP A 16 -4.59 4.97 11.61
C ASP A 16 -4.80 3.46 11.44
N ALA A 17 -5.17 2.76 12.52
CA ALA A 17 -5.50 1.34 12.51
C ALA A 17 -6.88 1.03 11.90
N GLU A 18 -7.25 1.78 10.87
CA GLU A 18 -8.47 1.56 10.08
C GLU A 18 -8.14 0.72 8.85
N TYR A 19 -9.03 -0.23 8.53
CA TYR A 19 -8.92 -1.07 7.35
C TYR A 19 -9.95 -0.62 6.30
N PRO A 20 -9.54 0.12 5.25
CA PRO A 20 -10.48 0.67 4.28
C PRO A 20 -11.26 -0.43 3.54
N PRO A 21 -12.41 -0.11 2.91
CA PRO A 21 -13.17 -1.06 2.12
C PRO A 21 -12.42 -1.51 0.86
N ASP A 22 -12.94 -2.53 0.17
CA ASP A 22 -12.32 -3.07 -1.03
C ASP A 22 -12.16 -2.00 -2.12
N PRO A 23 -11.04 -1.99 -2.86
CA PRO A 23 -10.81 -1.00 -3.88
C PRO A 23 -11.81 -1.18 -5.02
N VAL A 24 -12.55 -0.11 -5.33
CA VAL A 24 -13.46 -0.07 -6.47
C VAL A 24 -12.73 0.43 -7.70
N PHE A 25 -12.76 -0.38 -8.75
CA PHE A 25 -12.07 -0.13 -10.00
C PHE A 25 -13.03 0.28 -11.10
N GLU A 26 -12.96 1.54 -11.53
CA GLU A 26 -13.76 2.02 -12.66
C GLU A 26 -13.35 1.32 -13.97
N PRO A 27 -14.33 0.82 -14.76
CA PRO A 27 -14.04 0.21 -16.05
C PRO A 27 -13.49 1.23 -17.05
N GLY A 28 -12.62 0.79 -17.94
CA GLY A 28 -12.03 1.65 -18.98
C GLY A 28 -10.81 2.47 -18.53
N ILE A 29 -10.50 2.54 -17.23
CA ILE A 29 -9.24 3.15 -16.76
C ILE A 29 -8.06 2.20 -17.05
N ARG A 30 -7.15 2.64 -17.92
CA ARG A 30 -5.92 1.90 -18.23
C ARG A 30 -5.03 1.83 -16.98
N ARG A 31 -4.58 0.61 -16.65
CA ARG A 31 -3.59 0.37 -15.58
C ARG A 31 -2.21 0.09 -16.16
N ALA A 32 -1.19 0.21 -15.31
CA ALA A 32 0.15 -0.20 -15.67
C ALA A 32 0.17 -1.70 -16.04
N PRO A 33 0.92 -2.10 -17.08
CA PRO A 33 1.06 -3.51 -17.40
C PRO A 33 1.74 -4.26 -16.26
N SER A 34 1.37 -5.53 -16.07
CA SER A 34 2.03 -6.40 -15.11
C SER A 34 3.52 -6.51 -15.40
N ARG A 35 4.35 -6.51 -14.35
CA ARG A 35 5.80 -6.79 -14.48
C ARG A 35 6.13 -8.27 -14.37
N GLY A 36 5.11 -9.10 -14.12
CA GLY A 36 5.27 -10.51 -13.77
C GLY A 36 5.80 -10.70 -12.36
N PHE A 37 5.60 -11.90 -11.83
CA PHE A 37 6.10 -12.33 -10.53
C PHE A 37 7.30 -13.25 -10.74
N ARG A 38 8.50 -12.78 -10.37
CA ARG A 38 9.78 -13.52 -10.55
C ARG A 38 10.63 -13.57 -9.28
N LEU A 39 10.06 -13.15 -8.15
CA LEU A 39 10.78 -13.10 -6.89
C LEU A 39 10.90 -14.50 -6.30
N THR A 40 12.04 -14.79 -5.67
CA THR A 40 12.18 -15.96 -4.82
C THR A 40 11.31 -15.81 -3.56
N ASP A 41 11.13 -16.88 -2.80
CA ASP A 41 10.38 -16.84 -1.54
C ASP A 41 10.98 -15.84 -0.54
N GLU A 42 12.31 -15.78 -0.45
CA GLU A 42 13.01 -14.83 0.43
C GLU A 42 12.81 -13.37 -0.02
N GLN A 43 12.89 -13.13 -1.33
CA GLN A 43 12.63 -11.82 -1.91
C GLN A 43 11.16 -11.41 -1.73
N THR A 44 10.23 -12.36 -1.86
CA THR A 44 8.80 -12.15 -1.64
C THR A 44 8.52 -11.77 -0.19
N ARG A 45 9.08 -12.51 0.78
CA ARG A 45 9.00 -12.15 2.21
C ARG A 45 9.56 -10.77 2.50
N THR A 46 10.66 -10.42 1.84
CA THR A 46 11.28 -9.09 1.98
C THR A 46 10.41 -7.99 1.37
N ALA A 47 9.81 -8.22 0.20
CA ALA A 47 8.86 -7.29 -0.43
C ALA A 47 7.64 -7.04 0.47
N LEU A 48 7.07 -8.11 1.05
CA LEU A 48 5.93 -7.99 1.97
C LEU A 48 6.32 -7.22 3.24
N ARG A 49 7.45 -7.55 3.87
CA ARG A 49 7.97 -6.79 5.02
C ARG A 49 8.14 -5.30 4.73
N ASN A 50 8.68 -4.98 3.55
CA ASN A 50 8.87 -3.60 3.14
C ASN A 50 7.56 -2.84 2.93
N ALA A 51 6.50 -3.51 2.48
CA ALA A 51 5.18 -2.91 2.35
C ALA A 51 4.48 -2.77 3.71
N LEU A 52 4.55 -3.81 4.55
CA LEU A 52 3.86 -3.86 5.84
C LEU A 52 4.41 -2.87 6.87
N ARG A 53 5.68 -2.43 6.76
CA ARG A 53 6.26 -1.45 7.69
C ARG A 53 5.53 -0.10 7.76
N TYR A 54 4.72 0.21 6.74
CA TYR A 54 3.93 1.44 6.68
C TYR A 54 2.56 1.32 7.35
N LEU A 55 2.15 0.10 7.73
CA LEU A 55 0.87 -0.17 8.37
C LEU A 55 1.06 -0.45 9.86
N PRO A 56 0.06 -0.09 10.69
CA PRO A 56 -0.04 -0.58 12.06
C PRO A 56 0.01 -2.12 12.11
N PRO A 57 0.74 -2.75 13.05
CA PRO A 57 0.90 -4.20 13.15
C PRO A 57 -0.43 -4.97 13.18
N GLU A 58 -1.48 -4.37 13.73
CA GLU A 58 -2.83 -4.93 13.85
C GLU A 58 -3.46 -5.20 12.47
N LEU A 59 -3.02 -4.48 11.43
CA LEU A 59 -3.52 -4.66 10.07
C LEU A 59 -2.72 -5.70 9.27
N HIS A 60 -1.58 -6.18 9.78
CA HIS A 60 -0.64 -6.98 8.98
C HIS A 60 -1.22 -8.33 8.57
N GLU A 61 -1.96 -8.98 9.45
CA GLU A 61 -2.59 -10.28 9.17
C GLU A 61 -3.57 -10.19 8.00
N LYS A 62 -4.32 -9.08 7.90
CA LYS A 62 -5.28 -8.83 6.81
C LYS A 62 -4.60 -8.34 5.54
N ALA A 63 -3.62 -7.44 5.65
CA ALA A 63 -2.97 -6.82 4.51
C ALA A 63 -1.97 -7.74 3.79
N ALA A 64 -1.28 -8.63 4.51
CA ALA A 64 -0.27 -9.52 3.94
C ALA A 64 -0.76 -10.40 2.77
N PRO A 65 -1.90 -11.12 2.88
CA PRO A 65 -2.41 -11.91 1.76
C PRO A 65 -2.80 -11.05 0.56
N GLU A 66 -3.35 -9.85 0.77
CA GLU A 66 -3.71 -8.93 -0.31
C GLU A 66 -2.47 -8.39 -1.03
N PHE A 67 -1.45 -8.00 -0.28
CA PHE A 67 -0.19 -7.54 -0.86
C PHE A 67 0.53 -8.65 -1.62
N LEU A 68 0.45 -9.89 -1.13
CA LEU A 68 0.97 -11.05 -1.86
C LEU A 68 0.22 -11.25 -3.18
N GLU A 69 -1.10 -11.10 -3.18
CA GLU A 69 -1.89 -11.22 -4.40
C GLU A 69 -1.55 -10.10 -5.39
N GLU A 70 -1.50 -8.84 -4.95
CA GLU A 70 -1.07 -7.73 -5.82
C GLU A 70 0.31 -7.97 -6.44
N LEU A 71 1.25 -8.47 -5.63
CA LEU A 71 2.59 -8.80 -6.09
C LEU A 71 2.58 -9.93 -7.13
N ARG A 72 1.71 -10.93 -6.99
CA ARG A 72 1.55 -12.04 -7.95
C ARG A 72 0.85 -11.60 -9.23
N THR A 73 -0.26 -10.87 -9.12
CA THR A 73 -1.06 -10.43 -10.27
C THR A 73 -0.33 -9.36 -11.08
N TYR A 74 0.23 -8.35 -10.40
CA TYR A 74 0.74 -7.13 -11.04
C TYR A 74 2.26 -7.02 -11.05
N GLY A 75 2.96 -7.87 -10.28
CA GLY A 75 4.40 -7.76 -10.06
C GLY A 75 4.79 -6.60 -9.13
N ARG A 76 3.82 -5.97 -8.46
CA ARG A 76 4.01 -4.84 -7.54
C ARG A 76 2.93 -4.82 -6.46
N ILE A 77 3.29 -4.34 -5.28
CA ILE A 77 2.37 -4.00 -4.21
C ILE A 77 2.01 -2.51 -4.38
N TYR A 78 0.76 -2.23 -4.73
CA TYR A 78 0.21 -0.88 -4.86
C TYR A 78 -0.54 -0.43 -3.60
N ALA A 79 -0.97 -1.38 -2.77
CA ALA A 79 -1.82 -1.14 -1.60
C ALA A 79 -3.10 -0.39 -1.96
N TYR A 80 -3.84 -0.90 -2.96
CA TYR A 80 -4.98 -0.20 -3.57
C TYR A 80 -6.07 0.24 -2.57
N ARG A 81 -6.22 -0.49 -1.47
CA ARG A 81 -7.14 -0.18 -0.37
C ARG A 81 -6.90 1.21 0.25
N TRP A 82 -5.65 1.68 0.30
CA TRP A 82 -5.27 3.00 0.83
C TRP A 82 -5.20 4.09 -0.25
N ARG A 83 -5.54 3.78 -1.52
CA ARG A 83 -5.64 4.80 -2.56
C ARG A 83 -6.90 5.64 -2.30
N PRO A 84 -6.82 6.99 -2.27
CA PRO A 84 -8.00 7.84 -2.18
C PRO A 84 -9.00 7.52 -3.29
N ALA A 85 -10.29 7.43 -2.93
CA ALA A 85 -11.35 7.17 -3.88
C ALA A 85 -11.56 8.36 -4.84
N GLY A 86 -12.03 8.06 -6.05
CA GLY A 86 -12.39 9.06 -7.05
C GLY A 86 -11.21 9.62 -7.86
N HIS A 87 -11.48 10.76 -8.51
CA HIS A 87 -10.59 11.40 -9.46
C HIS A 87 -9.57 12.30 -8.75
N ILE A 88 -8.33 11.83 -8.68
CA ILE A 88 -7.20 12.58 -8.13
C ILE A 88 -6.76 13.61 -9.18
N LYS A 89 -7.00 14.89 -8.91
CA LYS A 89 -6.66 16.02 -9.79
C LYS A 89 -6.03 17.16 -8.99
N GLY A 90 -5.34 18.06 -9.68
CA GLY A 90 -4.88 19.31 -9.08
C GLY A 90 -6.05 20.17 -8.62
N ARG A 91 -5.92 20.77 -7.44
CA ARG A 91 -6.85 21.74 -6.86
C ARG A 91 -6.21 23.15 -6.87
N PRO A 92 -6.99 24.23 -6.67
CA PRO A 92 -6.44 25.56 -6.38
C PRO A 92 -5.48 25.54 -5.18
N ILE A 93 -4.49 26.44 -5.17
CA ILE A 93 -3.43 26.45 -4.15
C ILE A 93 -3.98 26.67 -2.73
N ASP A 94 -5.05 27.44 -2.66
CA ASP A 94 -5.83 27.83 -1.48
C ASP A 94 -6.65 26.68 -0.87
N GLU A 95 -6.81 25.55 -1.57
CA GLU A 95 -7.48 24.34 -1.04
C GLU A 95 -6.52 23.33 -0.38
N TYR A 96 -5.21 23.59 -0.39
CA TYR A 96 -4.23 22.69 0.21
C TYR A 96 -3.85 23.14 1.62
N GLU A 97 -4.02 22.24 2.59
CA GLU A 97 -3.48 22.40 3.93
C GLU A 97 -2.00 21.96 3.95
N GLY A 98 -1.10 22.91 3.69
CA GLY A 98 0.35 22.74 3.87
C GLY A 98 0.82 23.38 5.18
N ARG A 99 1.93 22.89 5.73
CA ARG A 99 2.70 23.57 6.78
C ARG A 99 4.00 24.11 6.22
#